data_AF-A0A931RD66-F1
#
_entry.id   AF-A0A931RD66-F1
#
_cell.length_a   1.000
_cell.length_b   1.000
_cell.length_c   1.000
_cell.angle_alpha   90.00
_cell.angle_beta   90.00
_cell.angle_gamma   90.00
#
_symmetry.space_group_name_H-M   'P 1'
#
loop_
_entity.id
_entity.type
_entity.pdbx_description
1 polymer ?
#
loop_
_entity_poly.entity_id
_entity_poly.type
_entity_poly.pdbx_seq_one_letter_code
_entity_poly.pdbx_strand_id
1 'polypeptide(L)' 'MEKTKEEKIKIWKAKLAALEKELEAIMQRKGEAAAMGDLSENAAYQMALEDADTYRARIDEVKKIISDLENGDAKK' A
#
# COMPACT_ATOMS: atom_id res chain seq x y z
N MET A 1 -10.74 5.16 -27.12
CA MET A 1 -10.56 6.46 -26.44
C MET A 1 -9.50 6.26 -25.37
N GLU A 2 -8.35 6.93 -25.50
CA GLU A 2 -7.34 6.94 -24.44
C GLU A 2 -7.84 7.79 -23.27
N LYS A 3 -7.72 7.26 -22.04
CA LYS A 3 -8.02 8.02 -20.82
C LYS A 3 -7.06 9.18 -20.70
N THR A 4 -7.57 10.35 -20.31
CA THR A 4 -6.71 11.53 -20.10
C THR A 4 -5.73 11.28 -18.95
N LYS A 5 -4.66 12.07 -18.91
CA LYS A 5 -3.66 12.05 -17.84
C LYS A 5 -4.33 12.21 -16.46
N GLU A 6 -5.31 13.10 -16.36
CA GLU A 6 -6.06 13.36 -15.13
C GLU A 6 -6.91 12.16 -14.69
N GLU A 7 -7.57 11.50 -15.65
CA GLU A 7 -8.33 10.27 -15.36
C GLU A 7 -7.42 9.12 -14.89
N LYS A 8 -6.24 8.98 -15.50
CA LYS A 8 -5.24 7.99 -15.07
C LYS A 8 -4.77 8.27 -13.64
N ILE A 9 -4.43 9.52 -13.32
CA ILE A 9 -4.04 9.93 -11.96
C ILE A 9 -5.17 9.65 -10.96
N LYS A 10 -6.42 9.95 -11.31
CA LYS A 10 -7.59 9.68 -10.45
C LYS A 10 -7.73 8.18 -10.13
N ILE A 11 -7.53 7.31 -11.13
CA ILE A 11 -7.57 5.85 -10.93
C ILE A 11 -6.45 5.40 -10.00
N TRP A 12 -5.22 5.88 -10.20
CA TRP A 12 -4.10 5.53 -9.35
C TRP A 12 -4.24 6.06 -7.93
N LYS A 13 -4.78 7.27 -7.73
CA LYS A 13 -5.12 7.80 -6.40
C LYS A 13 -6.19 6.97 -5.70
N ALA A 14 -7.21 6.50 -6.43
CA ALA A 14 -8.20 5.59 -5.86
C ALA A 14 -7.58 4.24 -5.46
N LYS A 15 -6.67 3.70 -6.29
CA LYS A 15 -5.92 2.48 -5.97
C LYS A 15 -5.00 2.67 -4.76
N LEU A 16 -4.36 3.83 -4.64
CA LEU A 16 -3.54 4.19 -3.49
C LEU A 16 -4.37 4.19 -2.20
N ALA A 17 -5.51 4.88 -2.21
CA ALA A 17 -6.40 4.94 -1.05
C ALA A 17 -6.91 3.54 -0.63
N ALA A 18 -7.19 2.66 -1.60
CA ALA A 18 -7.55 1.28 -1.31
C ALA A 18 -6.40 0.51 -0.64
N LEU A 19 -5.16 0.63 -1.16
CA LEU A 19 -3.98 -0.01 -0.56
C LEU A 19 -3.68 0.52 0.85
N GLU A 20 -3.83 1.83 1.08
CA GLU A 20 -3.65 2.44 2.40
C GLU A 20 -4.68 1.93 3.41
N LYS A 21 -5.94 1.75 2.99
CA LYS A 21 -7.00 1.17 3.83
C LYS A 21 -6.73 -0.30 4.17
N GLU A 22 -6.24 -1.09 3.21
CA GLU A 22 -5.85 -2.48 3.47
C GLU A 22 -4.66 -2.55 4.43
N LEU A 23 -3.66 -1.67 4.27
CA LEU A 23 -2.53 -1.59 5.20
C LEU A 23 -2.99 -1.24 6.62
N GLU A 24 -3.95 -0.32 6.77
CA GLU A 24 -4.55 -0.01 8.07
C GLU A 24 -5.20 -1.23 8.71
N ALA A 25 -5.97 -2.01 7.94
CA ALA A 25 -6.60 -3.24 8.43
C ALA A 25 -5.56 -4.30 8.84
N ILE A 26 -4.47 -4.44 8.09
CA ILE A 26 -3.35 -5.33 8.45
C ILE A 26 -2.69 -4.88 9.76
N MET A 27 -2.47 -3.57 9.93
CA MET A 27 -1.89 -3.01 11.16
C MET A 27 -2.80 -3.23 12.37
N GLN A 28 -4.12 -3.15 12.21
CA GLN A 28 -5.08 -3.48 13.27
C GLN A 28 -4.97 -4.96 13.67
N ARG A 29 -5.01 -5.89 12.70
CA ARG A 29 -4.86 -7.33 12.96
C ARG A 29 -3.51 -7.66 13.60
N LYS A 30 -2.44 -6.99 13.18
CA LYS A 30 -1.12 -7.10 13.81
C LYS A 30 -1.18 -6.67 15.28
N GLY A 31 -1.85 -5.56 15.59
CA GLY A 31 -2.05 -5.10 16.96
C GLY A 31 -2.84 -6.09 17.82
N GLU A 32 -3.90 -6.67 17.26
CA GLU A 32 -4.69 -7.72 17.93
C GLU A 32 -3.88 -8.99 18.18
N ALA A 33 -3.14 -9.47 17.18
CA ALA A 33 -2.22 -10.59 17.33
C ALA A 33 -1.11 -10.26 18.34
N ALA A 34 -0.68 -8.99 18.42
CA ALA A 34 0.33 -8.58 19.37
C ALA A 34 -0.12 -8.65 20.83
N ALA A 35 -1.43 -8.59 21.07
CA ALA A 35 -2.00 -8.80 22.40
C ALA A 35 -2.05 -10.28 22.80
N MET A 36 -1.85 -11.21 21.86
CA MET A 36 -1.86 -12.65 22.09
C MET A 36 -0.43 -13.20 22.21
N GLY A 37 0.12 -13.13 23.44
CA GLY A 37 1.27 -13.93 23.85
C GLY A 37 2.60 -13.59 23.15
N ASP A 38 3.42 -14.62 22.93
CA ASP A 38 4.76 -14.46 22.34
C ASP A 38 4.68 -14.14 20.83
N LEU A 39 5.09 -12.93 20.48
CA LEU A 39 5.06 -12.40 19.11
C LEU A 39 5.94 -13.17 18.13
N SER A 40 6.99 -13.82 18.64
CA SER A 40 7.96 -14.53 17.82
C SER A 40 7.42 -15.86 17.32
N GLU A 41 6.54 -16.51 18.09
CA GLU A 41 5.87 -17.76 17.70
C GLU A 41 4.45 -17.52 17.14
N ASN A 42 3.92 -16.30 17.28
CA ASN A 42 2.61 -15.96 16.77
C ASN A 42 2.63 -15.84 15.24
N ALA A 43 2.27 -16.93 14.56
CA ALA A 43 2.17 -16.98 13.11
C ALA A 43 1.29 -15.87 12.52
N ALA A 44 0.19 -15.49 13.18
CA ALA A 44 -0.67 -14.40 12.72
C ALA A 44 0.04 -13.04 12.78
N TYR A 45 0.88 -12.81 13.80
CA TYR A 45 1.70 -11.60 13.91
C TYR A 45 2.79 -11.55 12.83
N GLN A 46 3.49 -12.66 12.58
CA GLN A 46 4.52 -12.75 11.54
C GLN A 46 3.93 -12.57 10.13
N MET A 47 2.81 -13.22 9.82
CA MET A 47 2.12 -13.01 8.53
C MET A 47 1.66 -11.55 8.38
N ALA A 48 1.13 -10.94 9.44
CA ALA A 48 0.71 -9.53 9.38
C ALA A 48 1.89 -8.56 9.19
N LEU A 49 3.11 -8.92 9.62
CA LEU A 49 4.33 -8.17 9.31
C LEU A 49 4.70 -8.27 7.83
N GLU A 50 4.73 -9.49 7.28
CA GLU A 50 5.06 -9.71 5.87
C GLU A 50 4.04 -9.05 4.93
N ASP A 51 2.75 -9.15 5.27
CA ASP A 51 1.66 -8.48 4.55
C ASP A 51 1.84 -6.97 4.60
N ALA A 52 2.15 -6.41 5.78
CA ALA A 52 2.37 -4.98 5.93
C ALA A 52 3.53 -4.46 5.05
N ASP A 53 4.64 -5.19 5.01
CA ASP A 53 5.80 -4.81 4.19
C ASP A 53 5.51 -4.93 2.69
N THR A 54 4.77 -5.96 2.29
CA THR A 54 4.30 -6.12 0.90
C THR A 54 3.41 -4.96 0.47
N TYR A 55 2.46 -4.55 1.33
CA TYR A 55 1.55 -3.44 1.02
C TYR A 55 2.27 -2.10 1.02
N ARG A 56 3.25 -1.87 1.91
CA ARG A 56 4.10 -0.68 1.89
C ARG A 56 4.88 -0.56 0.59
N ALA A 57 5.52 -1.64 0.14
CA ALA A 57 6.24 -1.64 -1.14
C ALA A 57 5.31 -1.30 -2.33
N ARG A 58 4.10 -1.86 -2.35
CA ARG A 58 3.09 -1.55 -3.38
C ARG A 58 2.62 -0.09 -3.30
N ILE A 59 2.43 0.45 -2.11
CA ILE A 59 2.05 1.86 -1.90
C ILE A 59 3.13 2.77 -2.46
N ASP A 60 4.41 2.50 -2.18
CA ASP A 60 5.53 3.29 -2.65
C ASP A 60 5.64 3.25 -4.18
N GLU A 61 5.44 2.08 -4.79
CA GLU A 61 5.37 1.93 -6.24
C GLU A 61 4.24 2.77 -6.85
N VAL A 62 3.03 2.70 -6.27
CA VAL A 62 1.87 3.47 -6.73
C VAL A 62 2.10 4.98 -6.57
N LYS A 63 2.68 5.41 -5.44
CA LYS A 63 3.05 6.82 -5.22
C LYS A 63 4.05 7.31 -6.26
N LYS A 64 5.04 6.47 -6.61
CA LYS A 64 5.98 6.77 -7.68
C LYS A 64 5.28 6.91 -9.04
N ILE A 65 4.38 6.00 -9.40
CA ILE A 65 3.61 6.09 -10.64
C ILE A 65 2.78 7.38 -10.70
N ILE A 66 2.11 7.74 -9.59
CA ILE A 66 1.35 9.00 -9.51
C ILE A 66 2.29 10.20 -9.70
N SER A 67 3.44 10.19 -9.05
CA SER A 67 4.43 11.27 -9.16
C SER A 67 5.00 11.40 -10.57
N ASP A 68 5.34 10.28 -11.21
CA ASP A 68 5.84 10.24 -12.59
C ASP A 68 4.78 10.74 -13.58
N LEU A 69 3.51 10.36 -13.36
CA LEU A 69 2.39 10.89 -14.11
C LEU A 69 2.27 12.39 -13.87
N GLU A 70 2.16 12.87 -12.62
CA GLU A 70 1.99 14.30 -12.31
C GLU A 70 3.12 15.16 -12.90
N ASN A 71 4.38 14.73 -12.74
CA ASN A 71 5.57 15.44 -13.19
C ASN A 71 5.88 15.27 -14.69
N GLY A 72 5.18 14.36 -15.38
CA GLY A 72 5.22 14.24 -16.85
C GLY A 72 6.58 13.83 -17.41
N ASP A 73 7.10 12.69 -16.96
CA ASP A 73 8.41 12.15 -17.36
C ASP A 73 9.60 13.01 -16.90
N ALA A 74 10.15 12.70 -15.73
CA ALA A 74 11.51 13.11 -15.36
C ALA A 74 12.57 12.22 -16.04
N LYS A 75 12.45 12.01 -17.36
CA LYS A 75 13.55 11.54 -18.21
C LYS A 75 13.44 12.26 -19.55
N LYS A 76 14.01 13.45 -19.59
CA LYS A 76 14.57 14.02 -20.80
C LYS A 76 15.98 13.48 -21.01
#